data_AF-A0ABD3D7B4-F1
#
_entry.id   AF-A0ABD3D7B4-F1
#
_cell.length_a   1.000
_cell.length_b   1.000
_cell.length_c   1.000
_cell.angle_alpha   90.00
_cell.angle_beta   90.00
_cell.angle_gamma   90.00
#
_symmetry.space_group_name_H-M   'P 1'
#
loop_
_entity.id
_entity.type
_entity.pdbx_description
1 polymer ?
#
loop_
_entity_poly.entity_id
_entity_poly.type
_entity_poly.pdbx_seq_one_letter_code
_entity_poly.pdbx_strand_id
1 'polypeptide(L)'
;MVGLMNMRAFDWQTGQFIMIALLVMIASFYTGTLFGNNTSSPLYVPLSQQGVQQNQTPISNRSELASGVFKNKVSLTYRTVPIEIPETGINVCPLTNNEYIPCHDVSYIKQELLSRLDLSRKEELERHCPPLNRRLFCLVPPPLDYKLPIRWPTSRDYVWRSNVNHTHLAEVKGGQNWVHEKDQLWWFPGGGTHFKHGASEYIERLGNMTTKESGDLVSAGVFQVLDVGCGVASFSAYLLPLNIETMSFAPKDGHENQIQFALERGIGAMISSLSTKQLPYPSNSFEMVHCSRCRVDWHENDGILIKEADRLLRSNGYFVYSAPPAYRKDKDFPQIWDKLMNLTSSMCWKLIARQVQTAIWIKPENNSCLQQNAQQKLIDICDSKDKSKPSWQTPLRNCVEEHSTQKLPPKPQRLSEYSVTLDKLGIIRDNFLVNTIYWQDQIRHYWRLMNVEEKEIRNVMDTNAFLGGFAVALSTWPVWVMNIVPVSTDSTLSAIYDRGLIGAFHDWCEPFSTYPRTYDLLHANRLFSQYKNREEGCLLEDIMLEMDRILRPQGHIIIRGEDESIITKIKELAPKFLWETEMHLLEDDNKKMEQVLFCRKKFWAIL
;
A
#
# COMPACT_ATOMS: atom_id res chain seq x y z
N MET A 1 -12.00 -64.86 28.86
CA MET A 1 -12.27 -65.60 27.61
C MET A 1 -11.43 -64.95 26.52
N VAL A 2 -10.48 -65.71 25.98
CA VAL A 2 -9.48 -65.27 25.00
C VAL A 2 -10.13 -65.20 23.61
N GLY A 3 -9.79 -64.18 22.82
CA GLY A 3 -10.12 -64.09 21.41
C GLY A 3 -9.02 -63.35 20.65
N LEU A 4 -8.06 -64.10 20.11
CA LEU A 4 -7.00 -63.61 19.22
C LEU A 4 -7.57 -63.14 17.87
N MET A 5 -7.19 -61.94 17.42
CA MET A 5 -7.26 -61.57 16.00
C MET A 5 -5.90 -61.84 15.34
N ASN A 6 -5.91 -62.71 14.33
CA ASN A 6 -4.79 -63.03 13.45
C ASN A 6 -4.42 -61.82 12.57
N MET A 7 -3.19 -61.33 12.68
CA MET A 7 -2.55 -60.54 11.62
C MET A 7 -2.01 -61.51 10.57
N ARG A 8 -2.49 -61.40 9.32
CA ARG A 8 -1.88 -62.09 8.17
C ARG A 8 -0.67 -61.30 7.68
N ALA A 9 0.42 -62.02 7.47
CA ALA A 9 1.70 -61.54 6.97
C ALA A 9 1.58 -60.92 5.58
N PHE A 10 2.35 -59.86 5.37
CA PHE A 10 2.57 -59.18 4.09
C PHE A 10 3.15 -60.19 3.09
N ASP A 11 2.44 -60.43 1.99
CA ASP A 11 2.83 -61.39 0.97
C ASP A 11 4.09 -60.91 0.25
N TRP A 12 5.16 -61.69 0.35
CA TRP A 12 6.49 -61.41 -0.22
C TRP A 12 6.43 -61.15 -1.73
N GLN A 13 5.48 -61.77 -2.44
CA GLN A 13 5.27 -61.53 -3.87
C GLN A 13 4.76 -60.11 -4.15
N THR A 14 3.92 -59.56 -3.27
CA THR A 14 3.38 -58.19 -3.43
C THR A 14 4.49 -57.15 -3.20
N GLY A 15 5.40 -57.41 -2.26
CA GLY A 15 6.58 -56.56 -2.04
C GLY A 15 7.54 -56.51 -3.23
N GLN A 16 7.76 -57.64 -3.91
CA GLN A 16 8.61 -57.69 -5.09
C GLN A 16 8.02 -56.93 -6.28
N PHE A 17 6.70 -57.01 -6.50
CA PHE A 17 6.05 -56.24 -7.57
C PHE A 17 6.14 -54.73 -7.36
N ILE A 18 5.98 -54.26 -6.12
CA ILE A 18 6.09 -52.83 -5.78
C ILE A 18 7.52 -52.32 -6.01
N MET A 19 8.53 -53.11 -5.66
CA MET A 19 9.94 -52.75 -5.89
C MET A 19 10.30 -52.70 -7.38
N ILE A 20 9.79 -53.63 -8.19
CA ILE A 20 9.99 -53.61 -9.64
C ILE A 20 9.30 -52.38 -10.27
N ALA A 21 8.09 -52.05 -9.86
CA ALA A 21 7.37 -50.87 -10.35
C ALA A 21 8.10 -49.56 -10.01
N LEU A 22 8.66 -49.45 -8.79
CA LEU A 22 9.48 -48.31 -8.38
C LEU A 22 10.76 -48.19 -9.21
N LEU A 23 11.45 -49.30 -9.48
CA LEU A 23 12.65 -49.31 -10.32
C LEU A 23 12.36 -48.91 -11.77
N VAL A 24 11.23 -49.33 -12.35
CA VAL A 24 10.80 -48.93 -13.69
C VAL A 24 10.45 -47.44 -13.75
N MET A 25 9.78 -46.90 -12.73
CA MET A 25 9.48 -45.46 -12.67
C MET A 25 10.75 -44.62 -12.54
N ILE A 26 11.72 -45.04 -11.73
CA ILE A 26 13.01 -44.35 -11.59
C ILE A 26 13.79 -44.43 -12.92
N ALA A 27 13.84 -45.58 -13.59
CA ALA A 27 14.50 -45.71 -14.89
C ALA A 27 13.84 -44.85 -15.98
N SER A 28 12.51 -44.72 -15.97
CA SER A 28 11.75 -43.88 -16.90
C SER A 28 11.99 -42.39 -16.66
N PHE A 29 12.13 -41.98 -15.39
CA PHE A 29 12.45 -40.60 -15.02
C PHE A 29 13.86 -40.20 -15.49
N TYR A 30 14.86 -41.06 -15.28
CA TYR A 30 16.24 -40.74 -15.68
C TYR A 30 16.49 -40.83 -17.19
N THR A 31 15.77 -41.69 -17.91
CA THR A 31 15.85 -41.74 -19.39
C THR A 31 15.18 -40.54 -20.05
N GLY A 32 14.10 -40.00 -19.47
CA GLY A 32 13.47 -38.75 -19.93
C GLY A 32 14.35 -37.50 -19.75
N THR A 33 15.22 -37.49 -18.74
CA THR A 33 16.16 -36.38 -18.50
C THR A 33 17.46 -36.46 -19.30
N LEU A 34 17.83 -37.62 -19.84
CA LEU A 34 19.10 -37.83 -20.56
C LEU A 34 19.01 -37.65 -22.09
N PHE A 35 17.81 -37.64 -22.68
CA PHE A 35 17.61 -37.50 -24.13
C PHE A 35 16.78 -36.28 -24.57
N GLY A 36 16.41 -35.39 -23.64
CA GLY A 36 15.64 -34.19 -23.93
C GLY A 36 16.51 -32.97 -24.25
N ASN A 37 17.19 -32.93 -25.40
CA ASN A 37 17.72 -31.69 -25.96
C ASN A 37 17.79 -31.75 -27.50
N ASN A 38 16.86 -31.08 -28.19
CA ASN A 38 17.15 -29.92 -29.05
C ASN A 38 16.01 -29.56 -30.01
N THR A 39 15.84 -28.24 -30.16
CA THR A 39 15.41 -27.50 -31.38
C THR A 39 14.01 -27.75 -31.93
N SER A 40 13.14 -26.76 -31.77
CA SER A 40 12.18 -26.38 -32.80
C SER A 40 11.79 -24.91 -32.63
N SER A 41 12.22 -24.09 -33.59
CA SER A 41 11.72 -22.73 -33.81
C SER A 41 10.21 -22.78 -34.09
N PRO A 42 9.36 -21.94 -33.48
CA PRO A 42 7.96 -21.88 -33.87
C PRO A 42 7.83 -21.09 -35.18
N LEU A 43 7.37 -21.78 -36.20
CA LEU A 43 6.87 -21.19 -37.45
C LEU A 43 5.72 -20.23 -37.14
N TYR A 44 5.89 -18.99 -37.57
CA TYR A 44 4.90 -17.91 -37.57
C TYR A 44 3.71 -18.26 -38.47
N VAL A 45 2.47 -18.14 -37.96
CA VAL A 45 1.25 -18.08 -38.79
C VAL A 45 0.56 -16.74 -38.48
N PRO A 46 0.46 -15.82 -39.45
CA PRO A 46 -0.24 -14.56 -39.22
C PRO A 46 -1.75 -14.78 -39.27
N LEU A 47 -2.45 -14.35 -38.21
CA LEU A 47 -3.90 -14.17 -38.21
C LEU A 47 -4.26 -12.91 -39.01
N SER A 48 -4.73 -13.12 -40.23
CA SER A 48 -5.29 -12.08 -41.11
C SER A 48 -6.61 -11.54 -40.54
N GLN A 49 -6.65 -10.28 -40.14
CA GLN A 49 -7.90 -9.52 -40.06
C GLN A 49 -8.25 -9.01 -41.46
N GLN A 50 -9.43 -9.40 -41.92
CA GLN A 50 -10.00 -9.03 -43.23
C GLN A 50 -10.16 -7.51 -43.34
N GLY A 51 -9.68 -6.97 -44.46
CA GLY A 51 -9.72 -5.56 -44.78
C GLY A 51 -11.10 -5.05 -45.18
N VAL A 52 -11.31 -3.76 -44.94
CA VAL A 52 -12.18 -2.91 -45.73
C VAL A 52 -11.27 -1.90 -46.44
N GLN A 53 -11.14 -2.06 -47.76
CA GLN A 53 -10.44 -1.12 -48.63
C GLN A 53 -11.32 0.11 -48.87
N GLN A 54 -10.78 1.30 -48.63
CA GLN A 54 -11.17 2.50 -49.38
C GLN A 54 -9.90 3.13 -49.99
N ASN A 55 -9.89 3.19 -51.31
CA ASN A 55 -8.86 3.84 -52.12
C ASN A 55 -8.87 5.35 -51.92
N GLN A 56 -7.70 5.96 -51.71
CA GLN A 56 -7.41 7.32 -52.19
C GLN A 56 -5.89 7.52 -52.35
N THR A 57 -5.52 7.98 -53.54
CA THR A 57 -4.17 8.29 -54.03
C THR A 57 -3.55 9.53 -53.37
N PRO A 58 -2.21 9.70 -53.41
CA PRO A 58 -1.48 10.58 -52.52
C PRO A 58 -1.40 12.03 -53.04
N ILE A 59 -1.63 13.00 -52.15
CA ILE A 59 -1.25 14.40 -52.36
C ILE A 59 -0.28 14.77 -51.25
N SER A 60 0.87 15.27 -51.69
CA SER A 60 2.04 15.64 -50.92
C SER A 60 1.84 16.91 -50.09
N ASN A 61 2.69 17.02 -49.06
CA ASN A 61 3.09 18.22 -48.32
C ASN A 61 2.07 18.81 -47.34
N ARG A 62 2.02 18.21 -46.14
CA ARG A 62 1.99 18.96 -44.88
C ARG A 62 2.95 18.32 -43.88
N SER A 63 3.76 19.18 -43.28
CA SER A 63 4.75 18.93 -42.22
C SER A 63 4.36 17.81 -41.25
N GLU A 64 5.12 16.72 -41.29
CA GLU A 64 5.20 15.72 -40.22
C GLU A 64 5.71 16.41 -38.95
N LEU A 65 4.79 16.83 -38.07
CA LEU A 65 5.12 16.93 -36.67
C LEU A 65 5.18 15.49 -36.16
N ALA A 66 6.39 14.97 -36.01
CA ALA A 66 6.67 13.57 -35.71
C ALA A 66 5.86 13.07 -34.50
N SER A 67 4.82 12.28 -34.78
CA SER A 67 4.32 11.25 -33.87
C SER A 67 5.40 10.16 -33.78
N GLY A 68 6.50 10.47 -33.09
CA GLY A 68 7.61 9.55 -32.91
C GLY A 68 7.14 8.34 -32.09
N VAL A 69 6.97 7.20 -32.76
CA VAL A 69 6.82 5.91 -32.06
C VAL A 69 8.19 5.58 -31.47
N PHE A 70 8.38 5.87 -30.18
CA PHE A 70 9.59 5.52 -29.46
C PHE A 70 9.74 4.00 -29.40
N LYS A 71 10.94 3.51 -29.76
CA LYS A 71 11.31 2.09 -29.70
C LYS A 71 12.12 1.84 -28.44
N ASN A 72 11.49 2.04 -27.28
CA ASN A 72 12.12 1.85 -25.98
C ASN A 72 12.79 0.46 -25.93
N LYS A 73 14.11 0.43 -25.69
CA LYS A 73 14.88 -0.82 -25.71
C LYS A 73 14.76 -1.51 -24.36
N VAL A 74 14.71 -2.84 -24.37
CA VAL A 74 14.85 -3.63 -23.15
C VAL A 74 16.32 -3.62 -22.75
N SER A 75 16.66 -2.88 -21.70
CA SER A 75 18.01 -2.76 -21.19
C SER A 75 18.00 -2.26 -19.76
N LEU A 76 18.85 -2.86 -18.91
CA LEU A 76 19.03 -2.39 -17.55
C LEU A 76 19.88 -1.12 -17.58
N THR A 77 19.31 -0.04 -17.07
CA THR A 77 20.01 1.26 -16.97
C THR A 77 19.88 1.79 -15.56
N TYR A 78 20.88 2.57 -15.16
CA TYR A 78 21.01 3.14 -13.83
C TYR A 78 21.01 4.66 -13.92
N ARG A 79 20.66 5.31 -12.82
CA ARG A 79 20.61 6.76 -12.74
C ARG A 79 22.03 7.35 -12.77
N THR A 80 22.32 8.12 -13.82
CA THR A 80 23.60 8.83 -14.06
C THR A 80 23.50 10.31 -13.69
N VAL A 81 24.62 10.98 -13.41
CA VAL A 81 24.66 12.45 -13.22
C VAL A 81 25.59 13.04 -14.30
N PRO A 82 25.08 13.81 -15.29
CA PRO A 82 23.67 14.18 -15.50
C PRO A 82 22.79 13.01 -15.99
N ILE A 83 21.45 13.19 -15.95
CA ILE A 83 20.52 12.22 -16.53
C ILE A 83 20.68 12.19 -18.04
N GLU A 84 20.82 10.99 -18.59
CA GLU A 84 20.81 10.75 -20.03
C GLU A 84 19.58 9.92 -20.41
N ILE A 85 18.71 10.49 -21.25
CA ILE A 85 17.57 9.77 -21.83
C ILE A 85 17.87 9.49 -23.31
N PRO A 86 17.93 8.21 -23.73
CA PRO A 86 18.17 7.87 -25.13
C PRO A 86 17.16 8.51 -26.09
N GLU A 87 17.57 8.75 -27.32
CA GLU A 87 16.67 9.21 -28.40
C GLU A 87 15.51 8.22 -28.62
N THR A 88 15.72 6.94 -28.33
CA THR A 88 14.72 5.87 -28.42
C THR A 88 13.69 5.87 -27.29
N GLY A 89 13.81 6.76 -26.30
CA GLY A 89 12.96 6.80 -25.09
C GLY A 89 13.63 6.17 -23.87
N ILE A 90 12.96 6.23 -22.71
CA ILE A 90 13.43 5.59 -21.47
C ILE A 90 13.48 4.08 -21.68
N ASN A 91 14.60 3.43 -21.38
CA ASN A 91 14.70 1.98 -21.55
C ASN A 91 13.67 1.25 -20.69
N VAL A 92 13.27 0.04 -21.10
CA VAL A 92 12.43 -0.85 -20.30
C VAL A 92 13.35 -1.80 -19.53
N CYS A 93 13.11 -1.97 -18.22
CA CYS A 93 13.88 -2.92 -17.45
C CYS A 93 13.61 -4.36 -17.93
N PRO A 94 14.55 -5.30 -17.77
CA PRO A 94 14.29 -6.71 -18.02
C PRO A 94 13.07 -7.24 -17.23
N LEU A 95 12.39 -8.26 -17.76
CA LEU A 95 11.16 -8.82 -17.16
C LEU A 95 11.36 -9.31 -15.71
N THR A 96 12.59 -9.70 -15.35
CA THR A 96 13.00 -10.06 -13.99
C THR A 96 12.78 -8.95 -12.95
N ASN A 97 12.62 -7.70 -13.39
CA ASN A 97 12.39 -6.54 -12.54
C ASN A 97 10.91 -6.11 -12.50
N ASN A 98 9.97 -6.91 -12.98
CA ASN A 98 8.54 -6.56 -13.02
C ASN A 98 7.92 -6.21 -11.64
N GLU A 99 8.51 -6.69 -10.54
CA GLU A 99 8.13 -6.43 -9.15
C GLU A 99 9.17 -5.59 -8.39
N TYR A 100 9.97 -4.80 -9.12
CA TYR A 100 10.99 -3.95 -8.53
C TYR A 100 10.38 -2.89 -7.60
N ILE A 101 10.77 -2.94 -6.33
CA ILE A 101 10.41 -1.97 -5.29
C ILE A 101 11.72 -1.43 -4.73
N PRO A 102 12.19 -0.26 -5.19
CA PRO A 102 13.57 0.17 -4.97
C PRO A 102 14.01 0.16 -3.51
N CYS A 103 13.18 0.70 -2.62
CA CYS A 103 13.53 0.85 -1.20
C CYS A 103 13.19 -0.37 -0.34
N HIS A 104 12.73 -1.46 -0.96
CA HIS A 104 12.44 -2.74 -0.31
C HIS A 104 13.08 -3.88 -1.12
N ASP A 105 14.25 -3.61 -1.69
CA ASP A 105 15.02 -4.56 -2.48
C ASP A 105 15.77 -5.52 -1.54
N VAL A 106 15.31 -6.77 -1.50
CA VAL A 106 15.86 -7.82 -0.64
C VAL A 106 17.30 -8.15 -1.00
N SER A 107 17.67 -8.06 -2.29
CA SER A 107 19.02 -8.33 -2.75
C SER A 107 19.98 -7.24 -2.26
N TYR A 108 19.58 -5.97 -2.39
CA TYR A 108 20.34 -4.82 -1.86
C TYR A 108 20.53 -4.92 -0.34
N ILE A 109 19.46 -5.19 0.40
CA ILE A 109 19.52 -5.33 1.87
C ILE A 109 20.46 -6.46 2.28
N LYS A 110 20.32 -7.65 1.69
CA LYS A 110 21.13 -8.83 2.04
C LYS A 110 22.61 -8.67 1.68
N GLN A 111 22.91 -8.09 0.53
CA GLN A 111 24.28 -8.02 0.01
C GLN A 111 25.08 -6.87 0.64
N GLU A 112 24.44 -5.77 1.01
CA GLU A 112 25.15 -4.54 1.35
C GLU A 112 24.86 -3.97 2.73
N LEU A 113 23.66 -4.18 3.25
CA LEU A 113 23.23 -3.54 4.49
C LEU A 113 23.22 -4.50 5.66
N LEU A 114 23.00 -5.79 5.43
CA LEU A 114 22.76 -6.78 6.48
C LEU A 114 23.79 -6.77 7.62
N SER A 115 25.06 -6.50 7.33
CA SER A 115 26.14 -6.42 8.33
C SER A 115 26.10 -5.17 9.21
N ARG A 116 25.33 -4.16 8.84
CA ARG A 116 25.18 -2.87 9.54
C ARG A 116 23.81 -2.70 10.21
N LEU A 117 22.85 -3.56 9.88
CA LEU A 117 21.49 -3.49 10.40
C LEU A 117 21.36 -4.27 11.71
N ASP A 118 20.55 -3.75 12.62
CA ASP A 118 20.16 -4.46 13.84
C ASP A 118 18.99 -5.41 13.55
N LEU A 119 19.31 -6.68 13.32
CA LEU A 119 18.33 -7.74 13.07
C LEU A 119 17.46 -8.06 14.31
N SER A 120 17.93 -7.73 15.52
CA SER A 120 17.11 -7.89 16.73
C SER A 120 15.96 -6.88 16.76
N ARG A 121 16.18 -5.73 16.11
CA ARG A 121 15.20 -4.65 15.92
C ARG A 121 14.37 -4.80 14.66
N LYS A 122 14.68 -5.80 13.81
CA LYS A 122 14.05 -6.05 12.51
C LYS A 122 14.28 -4.92 11.50
N GLU A 123 15.43 -4.26 11.57
CA GLU A 123 15.77 -3.16 10.66
C GLU A 123 15.82 -3.59 9.19
N GLU A 124 16.06 -4.86 8.90
CA GLU A 124 16.04 -5.42 7.55
C GLU A 124 14.65 -5.38 6.88
N LEU A 125 13.58 -5.20 7.67
CA LEU A 125 12.22 -5.04 7.14
C LEU A 125 11.86 -3.57 6.90
N GLU A 126 12.71 -2.63 7.30
CA GLU A 126 12.51 -1.21 7.03
C GLU A 126 12.80 -0.85 5.57
N ARG A 127 12.34 0.34 5.22
CA ARG A 127 12.66 0.99 3.97
C ARG A 127 14.15 1.37 3.93
N HIS A 128 14.87 0.84 2.94
CA HIS A 128 16.26 1.17 2.64
C HIS A 128 16.42 1.45 1.14
N CYS A 129 16.49 2.73 0.77
CA CYS A 129 16.63 3.13 -0.63
C CYS A 129 18.09 3.05 -1.10
N PRO A 130 18.38 2.42 -2.26
CA PRO A 130 19.71 2.45 -2.86
C PRO A 130 20.20 3.88 -3.12
N PRO A 131 21.53 4.11 -3.06
CA PRO A 131 22.13 5.38 -3.48
C PRO A 131 21.84 5.66 -4.95
N LEU A 132 21.87 6.94 -5.35
CA LEU A 132 21.42 7.40 -6.68
C LEU A 132 22.02 6.56 -7.83
N ASN A 133 23.34 6.39 -7.85
CA ASN A 133 24.03 5.62 -8.90
C ASN A 133 23.66 4.13 -8.99
N ARG A 134 22.96 3.57 -7.99
CA ARG A 134 22.45 2.20 -7.99
C ARG A 134 20.94 2.12 -8.21
N ARG A 135 20.24 3.24 -8.28
CA ARG A 135 18.81 3.27 -8.62
C ARG A 135 18.66 2.96 -10.11
N LEU A 136 17.74 2.05 -10.43
CA LEU A 136 17.38 1.76 -11.81
C LEU A 136 16.72 2.99 -12.44
N PHE A 137 17.05 3.23 -13.70
CA PHE A 137 16.50 4.31 -14.51
C PHE A 137 15.87 3.76 -15.80
N CYS A 138 14.94 2.83 -15.63
CA CYS A 138 14.20 2.17 -16.70
C CYS A 138 12.74 1.92 -16.29
N LEU A 139 11.83 1.85 -17.26
CA LEU A 139 10.41 1.58 -17.04
C LEU A 139 10.23 0.13 -16.56
N VAL A 140 9.50 -0.07 -15.46
CA VAL A 140 9.26 -1.40 -14.92
C VAL A 140 8.19 -2.12 -15.75
N PRO A 141 8.51 -3.26 -16.41
CA PRO A 141 7.57 -3.95 -17.27
C PRO A 141 6.43 -4.61 -16.48
N PRO A 142 5.22 -4.71 -17.04
CA PRO A 142 4.21 -5.62 -16.52
C PRO A 142 4.69 -7.08 -16.63
N PRO A 143 4.16 -7.99 -15.79
CA PRO A 143 4.44 -9.43 -15.93
C PRO A 143 3.91 -9.99 -17.25
N LEU A 144 4.38 -11.18 -17.62
CA LEU A 144 3.86 -11.92 -18.77
C LEU A 144 2.35 -12.18 -18.58
N ASP A 145 1.58 -12.00 -19.64
CA ASP A 145 0.11 -12.15 -19.63
C ASP A 145 -0.62 -11.21 -18.65
N TYR A 146 -0.03 -10.07 -18.29
CA TYR A 146 -0.70 -9.06 -17.49
C TYR A 146 -2.02 -8.64 -18.14
N LYS A 147 -3.06 -8.53 -17.32
CA LYS A 147 -4.39 -8.09 -17.71
C LYS A 147 -4.73 -6.80 -16.99
N LEU A 148 -5.59 -5.98 -17.60
CA LEU A 148 -6.18 -4.87 -16.85
C LEU A 148 -6.92 -5.42 -15.61
N PRO A 149 -6.79 -4.75 -14.45
CA PRO A 149 -7.43 -5.20 -13.22
C PRO A 149 -8.94 -5.40 -13.39
N ILE A 150 -9.48 -6.39 -12.66
CA ILE A 150 -10.93 -6.58 -12.57
C ILE A 150 -11.54 -5.32 -11.97
N ARG A 151 -12.70 -4.88 -12.46
CA ARG A 151 -13.33 -3.65 -11.95
C ARG A 151 -13.98 -3.86 -10.58
N TRP A 152 -14.02 -2.78 -9.79
CA TRP A 152 -14.70 -2.75 -8.50
C TRP A 152 -16.23 -2.95 -8.67
N PRO A 153 -16.95 -3.66 -7.78
CA PRO A 153 -16.48 -4.29 -6.54
C PRO A 153 -15.97 -5.72 -6.68
N THR A 154 -16.04 -6.32 -7.87
CA THR A 154 -15.64 -7.72 -8.10
C THR A 154 -14.17 -7.96 -7.76
N SER A 155 -13.31 -6.94 -7.98
CA SER A 155 -11.89 -6.97 -7.64
C SER A 155 -11.63 -7.24 -6.15
N ARG A 156 -12.57 -6.91 -5.26
CA ARG A 156 -12.45 -7.19 -3.83
C ARG A 156 -12.19 -8.67 -3.58
N ASP A 157 -12.82 -9.55 -4.36
CA ASP A 157 -12.81 -11.00 -4.12
C ASP A 157 -12.07 -11.77 -5.21
N TYR A 158 -11.80 -11.15 -6.36
CA TYR A 158 -11.18 -11.80 -7.50
C TYR A 158 -10.08 -10.95 -8.13
N VAL A 159 -8.93 -11.57 -8.39
CA VAL A 159 -7.78 -10.96 -9.07
C VAL A 159 -7.25 -11.91 -10.14
N TRP A 160 -6.69 -11.40 -11.23
CA TRP A 160 -6.02 -12.23 -12.23
C TRP A 160 -4.75 -12.89 -11.69
N ARG A 161 -4.58 -14.19 -11.91
CA ARG A 161 -3.34 -14.87 -11.49
C ARG A 161 -2.09 -14.36 -12.19
N SER A 162 -2.21 -13.98 -13.46
CA SER A 162 -1.08 -13.42 -14.22
C SER A 162 -0.61 -12.07 -13.70
N ASN A 163 -1.44 -11.31 -12.97
CA ASN A 163 -1.06 -10.01 -12.42
C ASN A 163 -0.23 -10.15 -11.12
N VAL A 164 -0.41 -11.24 -10.38
CA VAL A 164 0.33 -11.58 -9.16
C VAL A 164 0.63 -13.09 -9.19
N ASN A 165 1.66 -13.47 -9.94
CA ASN A 165 1.94 -14.87 -10.25
C ASN A 165 2.79 -15.56 -9.16
N HIS A 166 2.20 -15.69 -7.96
CA HIS A 166 2.87 -16.26 -6.79
C HIS A 166 1.96 -17.26 -6.07
N THR A 167 2.24 -18.56 -6.23
CA THR A 167 1.43 -19.64 -5.63
C THR A 167 1.78 -19.92 -4.17
N HIS A 168 3.00 -19.56 -3.74
CA HIS A 168 3.53 -19.88 -2.42
C HIS A 168 2.59 -19.46 -1.27
N LEU A 169 1.99 -18.27 -1.35
CA LEU A 169 1.06 -17.79 -0.32
C LEU A 169 -0.19 -18.68 -0.21
N ALA A 170 -0.75 -19.11 -1.35
CA ALA A 170 -1.90 -20.00 -1.38
C ALA A 170 -1.58 -21.39 -0.83
N GLU A 171 -0.38 -21.92 -1.11
CA GLU A 171 0.10 -23.19 -0.58
C GLU A 171 0.25 -23.15 0.96
N VAL A 172 0.88 -22.11 1.51
CA VAL A 172 1.18 -22.02 2.96
C VAL A 172 0.04 -21.45 3.80
N LYS A 173 -0.91 -20.69 3.21
CA LYS A 173 -2.06 -20.06 3.90
C LYS A 173 -3.42 -20.54 3.42
N GLY A 174 -3.51 -21.47 2.48
CA GLY A 174 -4.79 -21.97 1.94
C GLY A 174 -5.73 -22.51 3.03
N GLY A 175 -5.19 -23.23 4.02
CA GLY A 175 -5.98 -23.72 5.17
C GLY A 175 -6.48 -22.64 6.14
N GLN A 176 -6.12 -21.38 5.93
CA GLN A 176 -6.63 -20.21 6.67
C GLN A 176 -7.59 -19.36 5.83
N ASN A 177 -7.91 -19.80 4.61
CA ASN A 177 -8.80 -19.10 3.67
C ASN A 177 -8.33 -17.68 3.33
N TRP A 178 -7.01 -17.47 3.21
CA TRP A 178 -6.48 -16.16 2.79
C TRP A 178 -6.73 -15.92 1.31
N VAL A 179 -6.36 -16.91 0.48
CA VAL A 179 -6.43 -16.87 -0.97
C VAL A 179 -6.48 -18.30 -1.51
N HIS A 180 -7.23 -18.51 -2.59
CA HIS A 180 -7.37 -19.80 -3.26
C HIS A 180 -7.22 -19.65 -4.77
N GLU A 181 -6.67 -20.67 -5.43
CA GLU A 181 -6.69 -20.76 -6.88
C GLU A 181 -8.10 -21.05 -7.39
N LYS A 182 -8.52 -20.32 -8.43
CA LYS A 182 -9.78 -20.53 -9.14
C LYS A 182 -9.61 -20.24 -10.63
N ASP A 183 -9.28 -21.25 -11.42
CA ASP A 183 -9.02 -21.13 -12.85
C ASP A 183 -8.01 -20.02 -13.17
N GLN A 184 -8.34 -18.98 -13.92
CA GLN A 184 -7.42 -17.86 -14.21
C GLN A 184 -7.36 -16.80 -13.09
N LEU A 185 -8.03 -17.04 -11.96
CA LEU A 185 -8.23 -16.08 -10.88
C LEU A 185 -7.66 -16.57 -9.55
N TRP A 186 -7.25 -15.60 -8.74
CA TRP A 186 -7.15 -15.71 -7.29
C TRP A 186 -8.50 -15.36 -6.67
N TRP A 187 -8.97 -16.17 -5.73
CA TRP A 187 -10.20 -15.93 -4.99
C TRP A 187 -9.91 -15.66 -3.51
N PHE A 188 -10.49 -14.58 -2.97
CA PHE A 188 -10.32 -14.15 -1.59
C PHE A 188 -11.64 -14.30 -0.83
N PRO A 189 -11.82 -15.35 -0.01
CA PRO A 189 -13.06 -15.58 0.73
C PRO A 189 -13.19 -14.75 2.02
N GLY A 190 -12.25 -13.85 2.29
CA GLY A 190 -12.23 -13.00 3.48
C GLY A 190 -11.69 -13.68 4.74
N GLY A 191 -11.01 -14.82 4.62
CA GLY A 191 -10.39 -15.51 5.74
C GLY A 191 -9.10 -14.85 6.25
N GLY A 192 -8.70 -15.28 7.44
CA GLY A 192 -7.52 -14.81 8.16
C GLY A 192 -7.10 -15.80 9.24
N THR A 193 -5.92 -15.61 9.86
CA THR A 193 -5.43 -16.58 10.86
C THR A 193 -6.38 -16.75 12.06
N HIS A 194 -6.96 -15.66 12.56
CA HIS A 194 -7.90 -15.64 13.69
C HIS A 194 -9.37 -15.54 13.26
N PHE A 195 -9.64 -15.55 11.95
CA PHE A 195 -10.98 -15.43 11.38
C PHE A 195 -11.10 -16.30 10.12
N LYS A 196 -10.75 -17.59 10.26
CA LYS A 196 -10.70 -18.54 9.13
C LYS A 196 -12.03 -18.72 8.41
N HIS A 197 -13.14 -18.47 9.09
CA HIS A 197 -14.50 -18.59 8.56
C HIS A 197 -15.05 -17.28 7.96
N GLY A 198 -14.22 -16.23 7.89
CA GLY A 198 -14.56 -14.96 7.27
C GLY A 198 -14.43 -13.77 8.21
N ALA A 199 -14.06 -12.62 7.66
CA ALA A 199 -13.86 -11.38 8.41
C ALA A 199 -15.15 -10.80 9.00
N SER A 200 -16.33 -11.08 8.42
CA SER A 200 -17.62 -10.55 8.91
C SER A 200 -17.92 -10.95 10.36
N GLU A 201 -17.84 -12.24 10.69
CA GLU A 201 -18.06 -12.74 12.06
C GLU A 201 -17.05 -12.13 13.04
N TYR A 202 -15.80 -11.99 12.60
CA TYR A 202 -14.77 -11.38 13.42
C TYR A 202 -15.03 -9.90 13.69
N ILE A 203 -15.42 -9.13 12.67
CA ILE A 203 -15.76 -7.71 12.80
C ILE A 203 -16.96 -7.52 13.74
N GLU A 204 -18.01 -8.33 13.59
CA GLU A 204 -19.17 -8.32 14.47
C GLU A 204 -18.77 -8.63 15.92
N ARG A 205 -17.94 -9.66 16.13
CA ARG A 205 -17.40 -10.01 17.44
C ARG A 205 -16.59 -8.88 18.06
N LEU A 206 -15.74 -8.20 17.28
CA LEU A 206 -14.99 -7.03 17.76
C LEU A 206 -15.91 -5.87 18.17
N GLY A 207 -16.99 -5.65 17.41
CA GLY A 207 -18.05 -4.71 17.77
C GLY A 207 -18.65 -5.03 19.14
N ASN A 208 -19.15 -6.25 19.30
CA ASN A 208 -19.75 -6.72 20.55
C ASN A 208 -18.79 -6.64 21.73
N MET A 209 -17.53 -7.07 21.55
CA MET A 209 -16.51 -6.99 22.61
C MET A 209 -16.21 -5.54 23.02
N THR A 210 -16.23 -4.61 22.07
CA THR A 210 -15.96 -3.18 22.31
C THR A 210 -17.13 -2.49 23.01
N THR A 211 -18.36 -2.82 22.63
CA THR A 211 -19.60 -2.17 23.09
C THR A 211 -20.28 -2.89 24.25
N LYS A 212 -19.71 -3.99 24.76
CA LYS A 212 -20.35 -4.88 25.73
C LYS A 212 -21.70 -5.40 25.21
N GLU A 213 -21.70 -5.91 23.98
CA GLU A 213 -22.83 -6.55 23.27
C GLU A 213 -24.00 -5.60 22.93
N SER A 214 -23.76 -4.28 22.93
CA SER A 214 -24.81 -3.28 22.65
C SER A 214 -24.77 -2.69 21.23
N GLY A 215 -23.78 -3.06 20.41
CA GLY A 215 -23.63 -2.56 19.05
C GLY A 215 -22.35 -3.00 18.33
N ASP A 216 -22.08 -2.38 17.18
CA ASP A 216 -20.95 -2.66 16.29
C ASP A 216 -19.76 -1.69 16.48
N LEU A 217 -18.73 -1.83 15.64
CA LEU A 217 -17.57 -0.93 15.64
C LEU A 217 -17.93 0.54 15.34
N VAL A 218 -18.94 0.79 14.51
CA VAL A 218 -19.38 2.15 14.18
C VAL A 218 -20.03 2.81 15.39
N SER A 219 -20.87 2.07 16.12
CA SER A 219 -21.48 2.51 17.37
C SER A 219 -20.45 2.72 18.50
N ALA A 220 -19.31 2.01 18.44
CA ALA A 220 -18.14 2.26 19.28
C ALA A 220 -17.33 3.51 18.87
N GLY A 221 -17.72 4.21 17.79
CA GLY A 221 -17.05 5.41 17.31
C GLY A 221 -15.81 5.13 16.45
N VAL A 222 -15.65 3.92 15.91
CA VAL A 222 -14.51 3.55 15.06
C VAL A 222 -14.79 3.93 13.62
N PHE A 223 -13.97 4.81 13.04
CA PHE A 223 -14.09 5.26 11.65
C PHE A 223 -12.78 5.16 10.85
N GLN A 224 -11.63 5.19 11.53
CA GLN A 224 -10.31 5.01 10.94
C GLN A 224 -9.53 3.93 11.70
N VAL A 225 -9.03 2.95 10.95
CA VAL A 225 -8.31 1.79 11.48
C VAL A 225 -6.90 1.72 10.90
N LEU A 226 -5.91 1.49 11.76
CA LEU A 226 -4.58 1.06 11.34
C LEU A 226 -4.49 -0.46 11.45
N ASP A 227 -4.36 -1.15 10.32
CA ASP A 227 -4.33 -2.62 10.27
C ASP A 227 -2.88 -3.12 10.09
N VAL A 228 -2.27 -3.50 11.21
CA VAL A 228 -0.86 -3.86 11.34
C VAL A 228 -0.66 -5.33 10.97
N GLY A 229 0.26 -5.60 10.03
CA GLY A 229 0.53 -6.97 9.57
C GLY A 229 -0.70 -7.56 8.87
N CYS A 230 -1.38 -6.75 8.05
CA CYS A 230 -2.70 -6.99 7.47
C CYS A 230 -2.84 -8.22 6.55
N GLY A 231 -1.74 -8.86 6.16
CA GLY A 231 -1.80 -9.94 5.18
C GLY A 231 -2.27 -9.45 3.81
N VAL A 232 -3.26 -10.14 3.26
CA VAL A 232 -3.95 -9.72 2.00
C VAL A 232 -5.02 -8.64 2.25
N ALA A 233 -5.06 -8.04 3.43
CA ALA A 233 -6.02 -7.00 3.85
C ALA A 233 -7.50 -7.44 3.85
N SER A 234 -7.78 -8.71 4.18
CA SER A 234 -9.15 -9.22 4.31
C SER A 234 -9.98 -8.47 5.35
N PHE A 235 -9.38 -8.07 6.48
CA PHE A 235 -10.07 -7.31 7.52
C PHE A 235 -10.52 -5.95 6.98
N SER A 236 -9.60 -5.17 6.41
CA SER A 236 -9.87 -3.90 5.72
C SER A 236 -10.95 -4.01 4.64
N ALA A 237 -10.87 -5.04 3.77
CA ALA A 237 -11.84 -5.22 2.70
C ALA A 237 -13.29 -5.39 3.18
N TYR A 238 -13.48 -5.97 4.38
CA TYR A 238 -14.80 -6.22 4.96
C TYR A 238 -15.25 -5.10 5.92
N LEU A 239 -14.38 -4.12 6.21
CA LEU A 239 -14.73 -2.87 6.90
C LEU A 239 -15.30 -1.81 5.93
N LEU A 240 -15.00 -1.90 4.63
CA LEU A 240 -15.48 -0.94 3.62
C LEU A 240 -17.02 -0.80 3.59
N PRO A 241 -17.84 -1.87 3.66
CA PRO A 241 -19.30 -1.73 3.72
C PRO A 241 -19.82 -0.99 4.96
N LEU A 242 -19.00 -0.91 6.02
CA LEU A 242 -19.31 -0.16 7.25
C LEU A 242 -18.85 1.30 7.17
N ASN A 243 -18.31 1.73 6.03
CA ASN A 243 -17.69 3.05 5.82
C ASN A 243 -16.54 3.35 6.80
N ILE A 244 -15.83 2.31 7.23
CA ILE A 244 -14.64 2.42 8.08
C ILE A 244 -13.41 2.47 7.17
N GLU A 245 -12.68 3.59 7.22
CA GLU A 245 -11.45 3.79 6.45
C GLU A 245 -10.31 3.02 7.10
N THR A 246 -9.49 2.33 6.31
CA THR A 246 -8.40 1.52 6.86
C THR A 246 -7.09 1.80 6.12
N MET A 247 -6.04 2.05 6.89
CA MET A 247 -4.67 2.02 6.38
C MET A 247 -4.04 0.68 6.77
N SER A 248 -3.98 -0.25 5.82
CA SER A 248 -3.36 -1.56 6.01
C SER A 248 -1.87 -1.52 5.68
N PHE A 249 -1.03 -2.15 6.48
CA PHE A 249 0.38 -2.31 6.11
C PHE A 249 0.98 -3.63 6.57
N ALA A 250 2.03 -4.05 5.87
CA ALA A 250 2.87 -5.17 6.24
C ALA A 250 4.26 -4.99 5.61
N PRO A 251 5.31 -5.55 6.22
CA PRO A 251 6.63 -5.56 5.60
C PRO A 251 6.63 -6.47 4.37
N LYS A 252 7.60 -6.25 3.47
CA LYS A 252 7.92 -7.24 2.44
C LYS A 252 8.70 -8.37 3.09
N ASP A 253 7.99 -9.41 3.53
CA ASP A 253 8.58 -10.57 4.20
C ASP A 253 8.69 -11.80 3.27
N GLY A 254 9.21 -12.90 3.80
CA GLY A 254 9.40 -14.15 3.05
C GLY A 254 8.11 -14.88 2.64
N HIS A 255 6.92 -14.34 2.90
CA HIS A 255 5.66 -14.90 2.40
C HIS A 255 5.20 -14.24 1.10
N GLU A 256 5.98 -13.28 0.58
CA GLU A 256 5.87 -12.58 -0.71
C GLU A 256 4.47 -12.04 -1.09
N ASN A 257 4.42 -10.77 -1.50
CA ASN A 257 3.31 -10.22 -2.30
C ASN A 257 1.92 -10.14 -1.65
N GLN A 258 1.84 -10.24 -0.32
CA GLN A 258 0.62 -10.01 0.46
C GLN A 258 0.00 -8.62 0.20
N ILE A 259 0.83 -7.58 0.27
CA ILE A 259 0.39 -6.19 0.00
C ILE A 259 0.05 -5.99 -1.47
N GLN A 260 0.75 -6.66 -2.40
CA GLN A 260 0.43 -6.61 -3.82
C GLN A 260 -0.99 -7.15 -4.08
N PHE A 261 -1.38 -8.25 -3.43
CA PHE A 261 -2.76 -8.74 -3.51
C PHE A 261 -3.77 -7.73 -2.98
N ALA A 262 -3.52 -7.10 -1.82
CA ALA A 262 -4.41 -6.08 -1.28
C ALA A 262 -4.62 -4.92 -2.27
N LEU A 263 -3.52 -4.40 -2.83
CA LEU A 263 -3.53 -3.32 -3.80
C LEU A 263 -4.24 -3.71 -5.10
N GLU A 264 -3.99 -4.93 -5.61
CA GLU A 264 -4.61 -5.43 -6.84
C GLU A 264 -6.12 -5.65 -6.69
N ARG A 265 -6.57 -6.03 -5.49
CA ARG A 265 -8.00 -6.11 -5.14
C ARG A 265 -8.69 -4.75 -5.04
N GLY A 266 -7.90 -3.67 -4.95
CA GLY A 266 -8.38 -2.30 -4.76
C GLY A 266 -8.60 -1.92 -3.30
N ILE A 267 -7.79 -2.46 -2.38
CA ILE A 267 -7.82 -2.19 -0.95
C ILE A 267 -6.61 -1.33 -0.56
N GLY A 268 -6.84 -0.26 0.21
CA GLY A 268 -5.79 0.67 0.63
C GLY A 268 -4.74 -0.01 1.48
N ALA A 269 -3.50 -0.06 0.98
CA ALA A 269 -2.40 -0.72 1.66
C ALA A 269 -1.04 -0.07 1.34
N MET A 270 -0.04 -0.29 2.19
CA MET A 270 1.33 0.20 2.00
C MET A 270 2.35 -0.83 2.50
N ILE A 271 3.53 -0.87 1.89
CA ILE A 271 4.66 -1.63 2.44
C ILE A 271 5.29 -0.80 3.56
N SER A 272 5.25 -1.30 4.79
CA SER A 272 5.86 -0.63 5.93
C SER A 272 6.16 -1.64 7.04
N SER A 273 7.01 -1.26 7.98
CA SER A 273 7.34 -2.06 9.15
C SER A 273 7.37 -1.19 10.41
N LEU A 274 7.19 -1.83 11.56
CA LEU A 274 7.40 -1.22 12.88
C LEU A 274 8.72 -1.76 13.43
N SER A 275 9.78 -0.94 13.37
CA SER A 275 11.15 -1.33 13.76
C SER A 275 11.82 -0.23 14.59
N THR A 276 12.53 0.72 13.99
CA THR A 276 13.30 1.78 14.64
C THR A 276 12.87 3.19 14.20
N LYS A 277 12.03 3.31 13.17
CA LYS A 277 11.41 4.58 12.73
C LYS A 277 9.91 4.65 13.03
N GLN A 278 9.42 5.87 13.28
CA GLN A 278 7.99 6.17 13.37
C GLN A 278 7.30 5.88 12.03
N LEU A 279 6.05 5.45 12.08
CA LEU A 279 5.22 5.33 10.89
C LEU A 279 4.92 6.73 10.32
N PRO A 280 4.71 6.86 8.99
CA PRO A 280 4.57 8.15 8.31
C PRO A 280 3.20 8.82 8.52
N TYR A 281 2.64 8.67 9.70
CA TYR A 281 1.32 9.18 10.10
C TYR A 281 1.47 10.14 11.28
N PRO A 282 0.62 11.17 11.38
CA PRO A 282 0.64 12.10 12.50
C PRO A 282 0.16 11.40 13.79
N SER A 283 0.44 12.01 14.94
CA SER A 283 -0.12 11.54 16.21
C SER A 283 -1.65 11.66 16.21
N ASN A 284 -2.35 10.79 16.95
CA ASN A 284 -3.82 10.76 17.06
C ASN A 284 -4.52 10.60 15.69
N SER A 285 -4.08 9.63 14.90
CA SER A 285 -4.56 9.37 13.53
C SER A 285 -5.69 8.34 13.43
N PHE A 286 -5.82 7.41 14.38
CA PHE A 286 -6.74 6.27 14.26
C PHE A 286 -7.59 6.09 15.52
N GLU A 287 -8.86 5.69 15.36
CA GLU A 287 -9.69 5.24 16.49
C GLU A 287 -9.42 3.79 16.87
N MET A 288 -8.80 3.01 15.99
CA MET A 288 -8.41 1.63 16.29
C MET A 288 -7.07 1.26 15.65
N VAL A 289 -6.23 0.58 16.44
CA VAL A 289 -5.06 -0.14 15.94
C VAL A 289 -5.34 -1.63 16.06
N HIS A 290 -5.38 -2.32 14.93
CA HIS A 290 -5.68 -3.74 14.83
C HIS A 290 -4.41 -4.54 14.53
N CYS A 291 -4.17 -5.59 15.31
CA CYS A 291 -3.12 -6.58 15.06
C CYS A 291 -3.70 -7.99 15.19
N SER A 292 -3.73 -8.73 14.08
CA SER A 292 -4.07 -10.16 14.08
C SER A 292 -2.88 -10.99 13.59
N ARG A 293 -2.16 -11.61 14.55
CA ARG A 293 -0.89 -12.30 14.30
C ARG A 293 0.13 -11.46 13.51
N CYS A 294 0.20 -10.16 13.79
CA CYS A 294 0.97 -9.19 13.03
C CYS A 294 2.51 -9.31 13.14
N ARG A 295 3.03 -10.26 13.94
CA ARG A 295 4.47 -10.50 14.18
C ARG A 295 5.26 -9.30 14.72
N VAL A 296 4.55 -8.41 15.41
CA VAL A 296 5.13 -7.31 16.18
C VAL A 296 5.28 -7.74 17.63
N ASP A 297 6.49 -7.61 18.16
CA ASP A 297 6.81 -7.95 19.55
C ASP A 297 6.59 -6.71 20.42
N TRP A 298 5.31 -6.40 20.67
CA TRP A 298 4.87 -5.18 21.36
C TRP A 298 5.47 -4.95 22.77
N HIS A 299 5.98 -6.01 23.39
CA HIS A 299 6.51 -6.02 24.76
C HIS A 299 8.01 -5.80 24.84
N GLU A 300 8.73 -5.98 23.73
CA GLU A 300 10.19 -5.91 23.70
C GLU A 300 10.68 -4.46 23.73
N ASN A 301 11.92 -4.27 24.16
CA ASN A 301 12.60 -2.98 24.17
C ASN A 301 11.79 -1.87 24.87
N ASP A 302 11.40 -2.13 26.12
CA ASP A 302 10.61 -1.23 26.97
C ASP A 302 9.27 -0.78 26.35
N GLY A 303 8.71 -1.61 25.48
CA GLY A 303 7.44 -1.34 24.81
C GLY A 303 7.50 -0.20 23.80
N ILE A 304 8.67 0.13 23.25
CA ILE A 304 8.82 1.24 22.30
C ILE A 304 7.85 1.14 21.10
N LEU A 305 7.52 -0.07 20.64
CA LEU A 305 6.56 -0.27 19.55
C LEU A 305 5.11 -0.02 19.99
N ILE A 306 4.72 -0.40 21.21
CA ILE A 306 3.37 -0.09 21.72
C ILE A 306 3.22 1.40 22.05
N LYS A 307 4.31 2.09 22.39
CA LYS A 307 4.35 3.56 22.51
C LYS A 307 4.13 4.25 21.16
N GLU A 308 4.62 3.69 20.05
CA GLU A 308 4.28 4.17 18.70
C GLU A 308 2.80 3.93 18.37
N ALA A 309 2.24 2.77 18.76
CA ALA A 309 0.80 2.54 18.64
C ALA A 309 0.01 3.58 19.47
N ASP A 310 0.46 3.93 20.68
CA ASP A 310 -0.15 4.99 21.48
C ASP A 310 -0.09 6.35 20.79
N ARG A 311 1.06 6.74 20.23
CA ARG A 311 1.19 8.00 19.49
C ARG A 311 0.13 8.10 18.39
N LEU A 312 -0.11 7.01 17.66
CA LEU A 312 -1.03 6.95 16.53
C LEU A 312 -2.51 6.80 16.94
N LEU A 313 -2.78 6.19 18.09
CA LEU A 313 -4.13 5.95 18.58
C LEU A 313 -4.71 7.20 19.24
N ARG A 314 -5.93 7.58 18.83
CA ARG A 314 -6.68 8.67 19.46
C ARG A 314 -7.06 8.32 20.90
N SER A 315 -7.27 9.34 21.70
CA SER A 315 -7.95 9.22 23.00
C SER A 315 -9.31 8.54 22.85
N ASN A 316 -9.65 7.66 23.78
CA ASN A 316 -10.78 6.72 23.71
C ASN A 316 -10.72 5.71 22.56
N GLY A 317 -9.60 5.63 21.82
CA GLY A 317 -9.39 4.63 20.79
C GLY A 317 -9.06 3.25 21.35
N TYR A 318 -9.11 2.24 20.47
CA TYR A 318 -9.00 0.83 20.81
C TYR A 318 -7.74 0.19 20.23
N PHE A 319 -7.02 -0.58 21.06
CA PHE A 319 -5.99 -1.49 20.59
C PHE A 319 -6.52 -2.92 20.62
N VAL A 320 -6.60 -3.55 19.44
CA VAL A 320 -7.11 -4.91 19.27
C VAL A 320 -5.95 -5.86 18.98
N TYR A 321 -5.76 -6.84 19.85
CA TYR A 321 -4.68 -7.82 19.75
C TYR A 321 -5.22 -9.24 19.72
N SER A 322 -5.17 -9.83 18.53
CA SER A 322 -5.50 -11.23 18.27
C SER A 322 -4.22 -12.00 18.01
N ALA A 323 -3.65 -12.61 19.05
CA ALA A 323 -2.38 -13.32 18.96
C ALA A 323 -2.20 -14.32 20.12
N PRO A 324 -1.30 -15.31 19.99
CA PRO A 324 -1.10 -16.34 21.01
C PRO A 324 -0.91 -15.85 22.45
N PRO A 325 -0.16 -14.76 22.76
CA PRO A 325 -0.06 -14.27 24.14
C PRO A 325 -1.42 -13.92 24.78
N ALA A 326 -2.42 -13.54 23.98
CA ALA A 326 -3.75 -13.19 24.47
C ALA A 326 -4.55 -14.39 24.99
N TYR A 327 -4.17 -15.65 24.70
CA TYR A 327 -5.00 -16.80 25.10
C TYR A 327 -4.25 -18.10 25.41
N ARG A 328 -3.01 -18.24 24.95
CA ARG A 328 -2.22 -19.45 25.18
C ARG A 328 -1.53 -19.38 26.55
N LYS A 329 -1.46 -20.53 27.22
CA LYS A 329 -0.87 -20.70 28.55
C LYS A 329 0.46 -21.48 28.54
N ASP A 330 0.92 -21.91 27.37
CA ASP A 330 2.16 -22.64 27.17
C ASP A 330 3.29 -21.72 26.69
N LYS A 331 4.54 -22.23 26.70
CA LYS A 331 5.76 -21.49 26.34
C LYS A 331 5.93 -20.21 27.17
N ASP A 332 6.50 -19.17 26.56
CA ASP A 332 6.73 -17.83 27.08
C ASP A 332 5.50 -16.92 26.97
N PHE A 333 4.39 -17.38 26.37
CA PHE A 333 3.19 -16.57 26.15
C PHE A 333 2.61 -15.93 27.42
N PRO A 334 2.58 -16.59 28.59
CA PRO A 334 2.18 -15.94 29.84
C PRO A 334 3.10 -14.77 30.24
N GLN A 335 4.43 -14.92 30.09
CA GLN A 335 5.39 -13.87 30.44
C GLN A 335 5.28 -12.67 29.50
N ILE A 336 5.08 -12.93 28.21
CA ILE A 336 4.81 -11.89 27.20
C ILE A 336 3.54 -11.13 27.57
N TRP A 337 2.47 -11.84 27.94
CA TRP A 337 1.22 -11.24 28.37
C TRP A 337 1.39 -10.36 29.62
N ASP A 338 2.12 -10.82 30.63
CA ASP A 338 2.37 -10.06 31.86
C ASP A 338 3.17 -8.77 31.58
N LYS A 339 4.20 -8.86 30.72
CA LYS A 339 4.94 -7.66 30.26
C LYS A 339 4.01 -6.67 29.56
N LEU A 340 3.14 -7.13 28.66
CA LEU A 340 2.18 -6.27 27.97
C LEU A 340 1.19 -5.63 28.94
N MET A 341 0.69 -6.37 29.92
CA MET A 341 -0.21 -5.82 30.94
C MET A 341 0.48 -4.76 31.79
N ASN A 342 1.74 -4.96 32.17
CA ASN A 342 2.51 -3.97 32.92
C ASN A 342 2.74 -2.70 32.09
N LEU A 343 3.16 -2.84 30.83
CA LEU A 343 3.37 -1.71 29.91
C LEU A 343 2.08 -0.92 29.65
N THR A 344 1.00 -1.62 29.30
CA THR A 344 -0.30 -0.97 29.04
C THR A 344 -0.87 -0.31 30.30
N SER A 345 -0.67 -0.90 31.48
CA SER A 345 -1.09 -0.30 32.75
C SER A 345 -0.27 0.95 33.11
N SER A 346 1.05 0.96 32.85
CA SER A 346 1.87 2.17 33.06
C SER A 346 1.52 3.29 32.08
N MET A 347 1.04 2.93 30.90
CA MET A 347 0.44 3.84 29.90
C MET A 347 -1.03 4.17 30.19
N CYS A 348 -1.60 3.68 31.30
CA CYS A 348 -2.99 3.91 31.72
C CYS A 348 -4.08 3.34 30.81
N TRP A 349 -3.73 2.47 29.86
CA TRP A 349 -4.70 1.75 29.03
C TRP A 349 -5.49 0.77 29.88
N LYS A 350 -6.78 0.62 29.57
CA LYS A 350 -7.67 -0.30 30.29
C LYS A 350 -8.02 -1.48 29.40
N LEU A 351 -7.75 -2.71 29.87
CA LEU A 351 -8.24 -3.92 29.22
C LEU A 351 -9.76 -4.01 29.39
N ILE A 352 -10.52 -3.94 28.30
CA ILE A 352 -11.99 -3.96 28.33
C ILE A 352 -12.59 -5.31 27.94
N ALA A 353 -11.86 -6.10 27.15
CA ALA A 353 -12.30 -7.42 26.73
C ALA A 353 -11.12 -8.36 26.52
N ARG A 354 -11.32 -9.64 26.86
CA ARG A 354 -10.42 -10.75 26.52
C ARG A 354 -11.25 -11.99 26.27
N GLN A 355 -11.61 -12.23 25.02
CA GLN A 355 -12.53 -13.29 24.60
C GLN A 355 -12.05 -13.88 23.27
N VAL A 356 -12.29 -15.18 23.05
CA VAL A 356 -12.06 -15.86 21.76
C VAL A 356 -10.74 -15.43 21.08
N GLN A 357 -9.62 -15.72 21.75
CA GLN A 357 -8.26 -15.44 21.25
C GLN A 357 -7.88 -13.96 21.04
N THR A 358 -8.74 -13.05 21.46
CA THR A 358 -8.64 -11.61 21.20
C THR A 358 -8.67 -10.84 22.51
N ALA A 359 -7.82 -9.81 22.63
CA ALA A 359 -7.84 -8.84 23.71
C ALA A 359 -8.03 -7.42 23.16
N ILE A 360 -8.78 -6.59 23.88
CA ILE A 360 -9.06 -5.20 23.50
C ILE A 360 -8.75 -4.29 24.68
N TRP A 361 -7.91 -3.29 24.45
CA TRP A 361 -7.66 -2.19 25.37
C TRP A 361 -8.29 -0.91 24.85
N ILE A 362 -8.66 -0.01 25.76
CA ILE A 362 -9.02 1.38 25.46
C ILE A 362 -7.97 2.33 26.02
N LYS A 363 -7.53 3.28 25.19
CA LYS A 363 -6.66 4.39 25.60
C LYS A 363 -7.52 5.46 26.29
N PRO A 364 -7.21 5.87 27.53
CA PRO A 364 -8.04 6.84 28.24
C PRO A 364 -7.97 8.24 27.62
N GLU A 365 -8.98 9.06 27.89
CA GLU A 365 -9.00 10.46 27.47
C GLU A 365 -8.21 11.39 28.40
N ASN A 366 -8.19 11.09 29.71
CA ASN A 366 -7.60 11.94 30.72
C ASN A 366 -6.11 11.64 30.96
N ASN A 367 -5.28 12.69 31.03
CA ASN A 367 -3.85 12.63 31.33
C ASN A 367 -3.50 12.43 32.81
N SER A 368 -4.45 12.53 33.75
CA SER A 368 -4.15 12.51 35.19
C SER A 368 -3.41 11.24 35.63
N CYS A 369 -3.81 10.08 35.11
CA CYS A 369 -3.12 8.81 35.38
C CYS A 369 -1.72 8.79 34.76
N LEU A 370 -1.59 9.27 33.51
CA LEU A 370 -0.30 9.29 32.81
C LEU A 370 0.71 10.19 33.53
N GLN A 371 0.27 11.38 33.96
CA GLN A 371 1.07 12.33 34.73
C GLN A 371 1.48 11.76 36.10
N GLN A 372 0.56 11.07 36.79
CA GLN A 372 0.88 10.40 38.05
C GLN A 372 1.92 9.29 37.86
N ASN A 373 1.75 8.44 36.84
CA ASN A 373 2.70 7.37 36.53
C ASN A 373 4.08 7.94 36.14
N ALA A 374 4.12 9.08 35.45
CA ALA A 374 5.36 9.77 35.14
C ALA A 374 6.07 10.31 36.39
N GLN A 375 5.34 10.89 37.35
CA GLN A 375 5.90 11.32 38.66
C GLN A 375 6.49 10.14 39.44
N GLN A 376 5.90 8.95 39.30
CA GLN A 376 6.38 7.71 39.90
C GLN A 376 7.51 7.04 39.11
N LYS A 377 7.97 7.64 37.99
CA LYS A 377 9.00 7.11 37.10
C LYS A 377 8.63 5.74 36.51
N LEU A 378 7.33 5.48 36.30
CA LEU A 378 6.83 4.27 35.65
C LEU A 378 6.77 4.41 34.12
N ILE A 379 6.74 5.65 33.62
CA ILE A 379 6.66 5.99 32.20
C ILE A 379 7.26 7.38 31.96
N ASP A 380 7.84 7.61 30.78
CA ASP A 380 8.35 8.92 30.38
C ASP A 380 7.36 9.65 29.47
N ILE A 381 7.20 10.96 29.66
CA ILE A 381 6.38 11.83 28.80
C ILE A 381 7.28 12.51 27.77
N CYS A 382 6.84 12.57 26.51
CA CYS A 382 7.60 13.19 25.43
C CYS A 382 7.64 14.73 25.53
N ASP A 383 8.77 15.33 25.15
CA ASP A 383 8.93 16.79 25.10
C ASP A 383 8.00 17.46 24.08
N SER A 384 7.45 18.63 24.43
CA SER A 384 6.43 19.34 23.64
C SER A 384 6.92 19.99 22.33
N LYS A 385 8.24 20.16 22.16
CA LYS A 385 8.84 20.95 21.07
C LYS A 385 8.85 20.26 19.69
N ASP A 386 8.53 18.97 19.61
CA ASP A 386 8.68 18.18 18.38
C ASP A 386 7.38 17.94 17.58
N LYS A 387 6.24 18.50 18.00
CA LYS A 387 4.93 18.17 17.38
C LYS A 387 4.72 18.72 15.96
N SER A 388 5.53 19.68 15.50
CA SER A 388 5.37 20.30 14.17
C SER A 388 6.12 19.58 13.06
N LYS A 389 7.04 18.66 13.37
CA LYS A 389 7.86 17.97 12.36
C LYS A 389 7.07 16.82 11.72
N PRO A 390 7.13 16.65 10.39
CA PRO A 390 6.62 15.45 9.73
C PRO A 390 7.25 14.18 10.31
N SER A 391 6.43 13.17 10.56
CA SER A 391 6.87 11.84 11.03
C SER A 391 7.52 11.04 9.89
N TRP A 392 8.55 11.58 9.24
CA TRP A 392 9.24 10.95 8.11
C TRP A 392 10.69 10.65 8.47
N GLN A 393 11.06 9.37 8.40
CA GLN A 393 12.38 8.86 8.83
C GLN A 393 12.78 9.28 10.27
N THR A 394 11.79 9.66 11.09
CA THR A 394 12.01 10.05 12.49
C THR A 394 12.22 8.80 13.33
N PRO A 395 13.28 8.70 14.15
CA PRO A 395 13.46 7.58 15.05
C PRO A 395 12.29 7.43 16.03
N LEU A 396 12.00 6.19 16.41
CA LEU A 396 11.04 5.91 17.48
C LEU A 396 11.49 6.56 18.78
N ARG A 397 10.49 6.97 19.58
CA ARG A 397 10.72 7.60 20.88
C ARG A 397 10.24 6.66 21.98
N ASN A 398 11.03 6.52 23.03
CA ASN A 398 10.69 5.64 24.15
C ASN A 398 9.84 6.36 25.23
N CYS A 399 8.95 7.26 24.82
CA CYS A 399 8.09 8.08 25.69
C CYS A 399 6.65 8.06 25.16
N VAL A 400 5.71 8.55 25.98
CA VAL A 400 4.28 8.68 25.63
C VAL A 400 3.91 10.14 25.49
N GLU A 401 3.14 10.48 24.46
CA GLU A 401 2.62 11.84 24.28
C GLU A 401 1.37 12.06 25.15
N GLU A 402 1.26 13.25 25.74
CA GLU A 402 0.02 13.62 26.42
C GLU A 402 -1.18 13.56 25.47
N HIS A 403 -2.26 12.99 25.97
CA HIS A 403 -3.51 12.73 25.28
C HIS A 403 -4.18 14.04 24.85
N SER A 404 -4.67 14.07 23.62
CA SER A 404 -5.45 15.19 23.06
C SER A 404 -6.94 14.98 23.35
N THR A 405 -7.61 16.01 23.86
CA THR A 405 -9.06 15.98 24.14
C THR A 405 -9.93 16.33 22.92
N GLN A 406 -9.34 16.36 21.72
CA GLN A 406 -10.08 16.70 20.50
C GLN A 406 -11.08 15.60 20.15
N LYS A 407 -12.37 15.91 20.29
CA LYS A 407 -13.47 15.04 19.87
C LYS A 407 -13.86 15.37 18.43
N LEU A 408 -13.78 14.37 17.55
CA LEU A 408 -14.21 14.48 16.16
C LEU A 408 -15.64 13.94 15.98
N PRO A 409 -16.46 14.53 15.10
CA PRO A 409 -17.79 13.99 14.78
C PRO A 409 -17.68 12.68 13.98
N PRO A 410 -18.78 11.96 13.69
CA PRO A 410 -18.76 10.81 12.79
C PRO A 410 -18.26 11.16 11.37
N LYS A 411 -17.67 10.17 10.66
CA LYS A 411 -16.97 10.38 9.36
C LYS A 411 -17.73 11.25 8.33
N PRO A 412 -19.04 11.06 8.06
CA PRO A 412 -19.74 11.88 7.07
C PRO A 412 -19.71 13.38 7.38
N GLN A 413 -19.71 13.75 8.67
CA GLN A 413 -19.63 15.14 9.12
C GLN A 413 -18.19 15.66 9.12
N ARG A 414 -17.20 14.79 9.40
CA ARG A 414 -15.76 15.17 9.43
C ARG A 414 -15.28 15.79 8.12
N LEU A 415 -15.80 15.34 6.98
CA LEU A 415 -15.36 15.79 5.66
C LEU A 415 -15.51 17.31 5.46
N SER A 416 -16.46 17.94 6.15
CA SER A 416 -16.76 19.38 6.05
C SER A 416 -16.51 20.14 7.36
N GLU A 417 -16.02 19.48 8.41
CA GLU A 417 -15.80 20.08 9.72
C GLU A 417 -14.48 20.86 9.75
N TYR A 418 -14.53 22.11 10.20
CA TYR A 418 -13.33 22.92 10.43
C TYR A 418 -12.77 22.60 11.82
N SER A 419 -11.69 21.82 11.88
CA SER A 419 -11.10 21.35 13.14
C SER A 419 -10.16 22.37 13.82
N VAL A 420 -9.92 22.20 15.12
CA VAL A 420 -8.95 22.99 15.90
C VAL A 420 -7.52 22.82 15.37
N THR A 421 -7.22 21.68 14.74
CA THR A 421 -5.91 21.45 14.11
C THR A 421 -5.66 22.42 12.97
N LEU A 422 -6.68 22.76 12.16
CA LEU A 422 -6.54 23.73 11.08
C LEU A 422 -6.16 25.12 11.61
N ASP A 423 -6.80 25.56 12.69
CA ASP A 423 -6.47 26.83 13.35
C ASP A 423 -5.03 26.84 13.89
N LYS A 424 -4.59 25.75 14.53
CA LYS A 424 -3.19 25.59 14.99
C LYS A 424 -2.17 25.58 13.86
N LEU A 425 -2.57 25.18 12.66
CA LEU A 425 -1.75 25.24 11.43
C LEU A 425 -1.80 26.63 10.76
N GLY A 426 -2.54 27.59 11.31
CA GLY A 426 -2.68 28.94 10.74
C GLY A 426 -3.64 29.02 9.56
N ILE A 427 -4.49 28.01 9.36
CA ILE A 427 -5.40 27.91 8.22
C ILE A 427 -6.76 28.45 8.63
N ILE A 428 -7.15 29.59 8.08
CA ILE A 428 -8.45 30.21 8.37
C ILE A 428 -9.60 29.43 7.74
N ARG A 429 -10.78 29.51 8.37
CA ARG A 429 -11.99 28.77 7.96
C ARG A 429 -12.39 29.02 6.50
N ASP A 430 -12.32 30.26 6.03
CA ASP A 430 -12.72 30.60 4.66
C ASP A 430 -11.83 29.90 3.62
N ASN A 431 -10.51 29.82 3.87
CA ASN A 431 -9.58 29.11 2.98
C ASN A 431 -9.91 27.61 2.91
N PHE A 432 -10.26 26.99 4.04
CA PHE A 432 -10.68 25.59 4.09
C PHE A 432 -11.97 25.33 3.27
N LEU A 433 -12.95 26.22 3.39
CA LEU A 433 -14.21 26.10 2.65
C LEU A 433 -14.01 26.31 1.15
N VAL A 434 -13.27 27.36 0.76
CA VAL A 434 -12.92 27.64 -0.64
C VAL A 434 -12.18 26.45 -1.25
N ASN A 435 -11.19 25.88 -0.55
CA ASN A 435 -10.47 24.70 -1.01
C ASN A 435 -11.39 23.50 -1.24
N THR A 436 -12.32 23.25 -0.32
CA THR A 436 -13.26 22.11 -0.42
C THR A 436 -14.22 22.27 -1.60
N ILE A 437 -14.80 23.46 -1.78
CA ILE A 437 -15.73 23.75 -2.89
C ILE A 437 -14.98 23.66 -4.23
N TYR A 438 -13.80 24.25 -4.29
CA TYR A 438 -12.95 24.22 -5.47
C TYR A 438 -12.73 22.79 -5.96
N TRP A 439 -12.27 21.88 -5.10
CA TRP A 439 -12.02 20.51 -5.52
C TRP A 439 -13.27 19.75 -5.95
N GLN A 440 -14.42 20.01 -5.32
CA GLN A 440 -15.70 19.42 -5.73
C GLN A 440 -16.05 19.78 -7.18
N ASP A 441 -15.78 21.02 -7.61
CA ASP A 441 -16.03 21.45 -8.99
C ASP A 441 -14.97 20.89 -9.96
N GLN A 442 -13.69 20.90 -9.57
CA GLN A 442 -12.59 20.42 -10.41
C GLN A 442 -12.70 18.92 -10.74
N ILE A 443 -13.08 18.08 -9.77
CA ILE A 443 -13.28 16.63 -10.01
C ILE A 443 -14.31 16.37 -11.12
N ARG A 444 -15.38 17.15 -11.20
CA ARG A 444 -16.39 17.00 -12.26
C ARG A 444 -15.80 17.28 -13.64
N HIS A 445 -14.95 18.31 -13.75
CA HIS A 445 -14.23 18.58 -15.00
C HIS A 445 -13.27 17.45 -15.35
N TYR A 446 -12.54 16.92 -14.37
CA TYR A 446 -11.58 15.83 -14.58
C TYR A 446 -12.23 14.58 -15.12
N TRP A 447 -13.33 14.12 -14.51
CA TRP A 447 -14.05 12.93 -14.97
C TRP A 447 -14.60 13.11 -16.39
N ARG A 448 -15.12 14.30 -16.71
CA ARG A 448 -15.62 14.62 -18.05
C ARG A 448 -14.49 14.59 -19.10
N LEU A 449 -13.33 15.16 -18.78
CA LEU A 449 -12.20 15.25 -19.70
C LEU A 449 -11.48 13.92 -19.88
N MET A 450 -11.30 13.14 -18.81
CA MET A 450 -10.73 11.79 -18.90
C MET A 450 -11.66 10.80 -19.63
N ASN A 451 -12.95 11.11 -19.72
CA ASN A 451 -13.97 10.25 -20.35
C ASN A 451 -13.96 8.81 -19.80
N VAL A 452 -13.88 8.70 -18.47
CA VAL A 452 -13.84 7.42 -17.73
C VAL A 452 -15.18 7.09 -17.11
N GLU A 453 -15.50 5.80 -17.05
CA GLU A 453 -16.65 5.32 -16.28
C GLU A 453 -16.39 5.38 -14.77
N GLU A 454 -17.47 5.45 -13.97
CA GLU A 454 -17.39 5.59 -12.51
C GLU A 454 -16.57 4.48 -11.82
N LYS A 455 -16.59 3.25 -12.36
CA LYS A 455 -15.91 2.07 -11.80
C LYS A 455 -14.56 1.78 -12.46
N GLU A 456 -14.11 2.62 -13.39
CA GLU A 456 -12.81 2.46 -14.06
C GLU A 456 -11.64 2.82 -13.17
N ILE A 457 -11.85 3.81 -12.28
CA ILE A 457 -10.86 4.29 -11.32
C ILE A 457 -11.22 3.74 -9.94
N ARG A 458 -10.24 3.15 -9.23
CA ARG A 458 -10.43 2.66 -7.85
C ARG A 458 -9.31 3.14 -6.93
N ASN A 459 -8.06 2.90 -7.30
CA ASN A 459 -6.87 3.25 -6.52
C ASN A 459 -6.38 4.63 -6.96
N VAL A 460 -6.53 5.63 -6.09
CA VAL A 460 -6.14 7.01 -6.40
C VAL A 460 -5.04 7.47 -5.45
N MET A 461 -4.08 8.23 -5.95
CA MET A 461 -3.11 8.93 -5.12
C MET A 461 -3.17 10.43 -5.42
N ASP A 462 -3.34 11.22 -4.37
CA ASP A 462 -3.11 12.66 -4.42
C ASP A 462 -1.70 12.93 -3.93
N THR A 463 -0.79 13.29 -4.84
CA THR A 463 0.65 13.33 -4.57
C THR A 463 1.06 14.53 -3.71
N ASN A 464 0.18 15.53 -3.61
CA ASN A 464 0.32 16.71 -2.77
C ASN A 464 -1.05 17.18 -2.28
N ALA A 465 -1.56 16.49 -1.25
CA ALA A 465 -2.94 16.56 -0.85
C ALA A 465 -3.33 17.82 -0.08
N PHE A 466 -2.36 18.55 0.49
CA PHE A 466 -2.58 19.73 1.34
C PHE A 466 -3.65 19.46 2.43
N LEU A 467 -4.91 19.85 2.20
CA LEU A 467 -6.02 19.61 3.14
C LEU A 467 -6.90 18.41 2.84
N GLY A 468 -6.58 17.62 1.81
CA GLY A 468 -7.35 16.46 1.37
C GLY A 468 -8.66 16.83 0.65
N GLY A 469 -8.78 18.07 0.17
CA GLY A 469 -9.99 18.54 -0.52
C GLY A 469 -10.32 17.73 -1.78
N PHE A 470 -9.30 17.30 -2.52
CA PHE A 470 -9.44 16.38 -3.66
C PHE A 470 -10.05 15.04 -3.24
N ALA A 471 -9.57 14.43 -2.16
CA ALA A 471 -10.14 13.18 -1.64
C ALA A 471 -11.57 13.35 -1.11
N VAL A 472 -11.87 14.48 -0.45
CA VAL A 472 -13.25 14.79 -0.02
C VAL A 472 -14.17 14.93 -1.22
N ALA A 473 -13.70 15.58 -2.29
CA ALA A 473 -14.43 15.69 -3.54
C ALA A 473 -14.63 14.35 -4.25
N LEU A 474 -13.97 13.27 -3.81
CA LEU A 474 -14.14 11.90 -4.30
C LEU A 474 -14.87 10.96 -3.32
N SER A 475 -15.32 11.48 -2.16
CA SER A 475 -15.87 10.66 -1.07
C SER A 475 -17.14 9.89 -1.42
N THR A 476 -17.92 10.33 -2.42
CA THR A 476 -19.13 9.63 -2.89
C THR A 476 -18.86 8.63 -4.02
N TRP A 477 -17.64 8.55 -4.53
CA TRP A 477 -17.23 7.61 -5.58
C TRP A 477 -16.65 6.35 -4.94
N PRO A 478 -16.69 5.19 -5.62
CA PRO A 478 -16.18 3.93 -5.10
C PRO A 478 -14.64 3.86 -5.15
N VAL A 479 -13.93 4.94 -4.80
CA VAL A 479 -12.47 5.05 -4.80
C VAL A 479 -11.90 5.08 -3.39
N TRP A 480 -10.60 4.82 -3.25
CA TRP A 480 -9.85 5.19 -2.06
C TRP A 480 -8.68 6.06 -2.48
N VAL A 481 -8.33 7.03 -1.64
CA VAL A 481 -7.32 8.02 -1.97
C VAL A 481 -6.18 7.93 -0.96
N MET A 482 -4.98 7.61 -1.44
CA MET A 482 -3.74 7.82 -0.69
C MET A 482 -3.39 9.30 -0.74
N ASN A 483 -3.64 10.03 0.35
CA ASN A 483 -3.32 11.45 0.44
C ASN A 483 -1.85 11.63 0.87
N ILE A 484 -1.00 12.12 -0.01
CA ILE A 484 0.41 12.36 0.29
C ILE A 484 0.61 13.80 0.70
N VAL A 485 1.30 14.02 1.82
CA VAL A 485 1.82 15.33 2.21
C VAL A 485 3.34 15.30 2.06
N PRO A 486 3.91 15.99 1.06
CA PRO A 486 5.35 16.05 0.87
C PRO A 486 6.06 16.61 2.10
N VAL A 487 7.17 16.00 2.52
CA VAL A 487 7.93 16.43 3.71
C VAL A 487 8.56 17.81 3.59
N SER A 488 8.64 18.33 2.36
CA SER A 488 9.09 19.70 2.05
C SER A 488 8.03 20.77 2.26
N THR A 489 6.78 20.38 2.54
CA THR A 489 5.63 21.28 2.69
C THR A 489 5.14 21.35 4.12
N ASP A 490 4.19 22.25 4.39
CA ASP A 490 3.57 22.36 5.71
C ASP A 490 2.91 21.04 6.14
N SER A 491 3.13 20.67 7.40
CA SER A 491 2.68 19.40 8.01
C SER A 491 1.16 19.38 8.22
N THR A 492 0.43 19.24 7.12
CA THR A 492 -1.03 19.33 7.03
C THR A 492 -1.74 17.99 7.15
N LEU A 493 -0.98 16.88 7.23
CA LEU A 493 -1.53 15.53 7.26
C LEU A 493 -2.43 15.29 8.49
N SER A 494 -2.15 15.92 9.63
CA SER A 494 -3.04 15.85 10.80
C SER A 494 -4.44 16.37 10.51
N ALA A 495 -4.58 17.45 9.74
CA ALA A 495 -5.86 17.97 9.31
C ALA A 495 -6.59 17.04 8.34
N ILE A 496 -5.86 16.31 7.48
CA ILE A 496 -6.44 15.28 6.60
C ILE A 496 -7.03 14.13 7.45
N TYR A 497 -6.31 13.70 8.48
CA TYR A 497 -6.80 12.65 9.39
C TYR A 497 -8.00 13.11 10.23
N ASP A 498 -8.05 14.38 10.64
CA ASP A 498 -9.23 14.97 11.32
C ASP A 498 -10.49 14.93 10.46
N ARG A 499 -10.34 14.99 9.12
CA ARG A 499 -11.45 14.86 8.16
C ARG A 499 -11.91 13.42 7.94
N GLY A 500 -11.28 12.43 8.59
CA GLY A 500 -11.61 11.02 8.42
C GLY A 500 -11.00 10.36 7.18
N LEU A 501 -9.98 10.97 6.58
CA LEU A 501 -9.25 10.46 5.42
C LEU A 501 -7.94 9.76 5.84
N ILE A 502 -7.34 8.97 4.95
CA ILE A 502 -6.03 8.35 5.17
C ILE A 502 -4.96 8.94 4.26
N GLY A 503 -3.71 8.87 4.71
CA GLY A 503 -2.58 9.43 3.97
C GLY A 503 -1.25 9.18 4.66
N ALA A 504 -0.16 9.61 4.02
CA ALA A 504 1.20 9.43 4.54
C ALA A 504 2.09 10.64 4.21
N PHE A 505 3.06 10.91 5.09
CA PHE A 505 4.19 11.75 4.75
C PHE A 505 5.11 11.02 3.76
N HIS A 506 5.66 11.74 2.80
CA HIS A 506 6.60 11.17 1.84
C HIS A 506 7.57 12.21 1.30
N ASP A 507 8.80 11.79 0.97
CA ASP A 507 9.71 12.57 0.13
C ASP A 507 9.76 11.97 -1.28
N TRP A 508 9.23 12.69 -2.27
CA TRP A 508 9.23 12.29 -3.68
C TRP A 508 10.63 12.20 -4.31
N CYS A 509 11.68 12.60 -3.59
CA CYS A 509 13.07 12.30 -3.95
C CYS A 509 13.46 10.83 -3.71
N GLU A 510 12.58 10.04 -3.12
CA GLU A 510 12.74 8.62 -2.96
C GLU A 510 11.52 7.84 -3.47
N PRO A 511 11.69 6.63 -4.02
CA PRO A 511 10.56 5.82 -4.52
C PRO A 511 9.51 5.49 -3.46
N PHE A 512 8.22 5.63 -3.71
CA PHE A 512 7.16 5.34 -2.73
C PHE A 512 7.11 3.84 -2.33
N SER A 513 6.78 3.55 -1.07
CA SER A 513 6.74 2.16 -0.56
C SER A 513 5.47 1.41 -0.98
N THR A 514 5.36 1.15 -2.28
CA THR A 514 4.28 0.39 -2.91
C THR A 514 4.80 -0.49 -4.04
N TYR A 515 4.00 -1.48 -4.44
CA TYR A 515 4.25 -2.30 -5.62
C TYR A 515 4.11 -1.50 -6.92
N PRO A 516 4.82 -1.86 -8.00
CA PRO A 516 4.55 -1.28 -9.31
C PRO A 516 3.10 -1.50 -9.75
N ARG A 517 2.54 -0.61 -10.57
CA ARG A 517 1.18 -0.72 -11.14
C ARG A 517 0.09 -0.82 -10.07
N THR A 518 0.15 0.06 -9.08
CA THR A 518 -0.82 0.15 -7.98
C THR A 518 -1.98 1.07 -8.28
N TYR A 519 -1.74 2.26 -8.83
CA TYR A 519 -2.74 3.33 -8.91
C TYR A 519 -3.34 3.44 -10.30
N ASP A 520 -4.65 3.73 -10.36
CA ASP A 520 -5.39 4.01 -11.58
C ASP A 520 -5.34 5.50 -11.94
N LEU A 521 -5.21 6.37 -10.93
CA LEU A 521 -5.11 7.82 -11.07
C LEU A 521 -4.05 8.41 -10.12
N LEU A 522 -3.12 9.19 -10.67
CA LEU A 522 -2.22 10.06 -9.92
C LEU A 522 -2.61 11.52 -10.14
N HIS A 523 -2.89 12.25 -9.07
CA HIS A 523 -3.16 13.68 -9.12
C HIS A 523 -1.98 14.45 -8.54
N ALA A 524 -1.33 15.26 -9.39
CA ALA A 524 -0.16 16.06 -9.06
C ALA A 524 -0.48 17.55 -9.16
N ASN A 525 -0.74 18.16 -8.00
CA ASN A 525 -0.99 19.59 -7.88
C ASN A 525 0.23 20.28 -7.26
N ARG A 526 0.90 21.16 -8.03
CA ARG A 526 2.10 21.88 -7.57
C ARG A 526 3.13 20.92 -6.95
N LEU A 527 3.31 19.74 -7.55
CA LEU A 527 4.26 18.73 -7.08
C LEU A 527 5.67 19.09 -7.53
N PHE A 528 5.87 19.27 -8.84
CA PHE A 528 7.21 19.40 -9.43
C PHE A 528 7.87 20.73 -9.04
N SER A 529 7.09 21.80 -8.93
CA SER A 529 7.56 23.10 -8.45
C SER A 529 8.20 23.03 -7.06
N GLN A 530 7.75 22.13 -6.18
CA GLN A 530 8.31 21.95 -4.82
C GLN A 530 9.72 21.35 -4.84
N TYR A 531 10.07 20.67 -5.93
CA TYR A 531 11.34 19.95 -6.07
C TYR A 531 12.30 20.62 -7.07
N LYS A 532 11.87 21.70 -7.76
CA LYS A 532 12.63 22.41 -8.80
C LYS A 532 14.04 22.86 -8.37
N ASN A 533 14.21 23.23 -7.10
CA ASN A 533 15.46 23.82 -6.58
C ASN A 533 16.35 22.82 -5.83
N ARG A 534 16.04 21.52 -5.82
CA ARG A 534 16.88 20.52 -5.16
C ARG A 534 18.05 20.13 -6.09
N GLU A 535 19.28 20.26 -5.60
CA GLU A 535 20.50 19.86 -6.32
C GLU A 535 20.55 18.33 -6.53
N GLU A 536 21.22 17.91 -7.62
CA GLU A 536 21.66 16.59 -8.14
C GLU A 536 20.88 15.28 -7.87
N GLY A 537 20.11 15.16 -6.78
CA GLY A 537 19.49 13.92 -6.31
C GLY A 537 17.98 13.79 -6.45
N CYS A 538 17.29 14.75 -7.07
CA CYS A 538 15.82 14.75 -7.17
C CYS A 538 15.32 15.57 -8.35
N LEU A 539 15.49 15.05 -9.57
CA LEU A 539 15.07 15.73 -10.79
C LEU A 539 13.64 15.36 -11.18
N LEU A 540 13.05 16.19 -12.04
CA LEU A 540 11.70 15.98 -12.59
C LEU A 540 11.55 14.60 -13.22
N GLU A 541 12.58 14.13 -13.92
CA GLU A 541 12.66 12.82 -14.54
C GLU A 541 12.62 11.67 -13.52
N ASP A 542 13.19 11.85 -12.32
CA ASP A 542 13.14 10.87 -11.24
C ASP A 542 11.70 10.72 -10.70
N ILE A 543 11.00 11.86 -10.52
CA ILE A 543 9.60 11.88 -10.08
C ILE A 543 8.71 11.25 -11.16
N MET A 544 8.90 11.61 -12.45
CA MET A 544 8.17 11.00 -13.56
C MET A 544 8.37 9.47 -13.62
N LEU A 545 9.59 9.00 -13.38
CA LEU A 545 9.89 7.56 -13.36
C LEU A 545 9.19 6.83 -12.21
N GLU A 546 9.15 7.45 -11.03
CA GLU A 546 8.42 6.88 -9.90
C GLU A 546 6.90 6.87 -10.13
N MET A 547 6.34 7.95 -10.69
CA MET A 547 4.95 8.00 -11.12
C MET A 547 4.64 6.90 -12.15
N ASP A 548 5.53 6.68 -13.13
CA ASP A 548 5.37 5.60 -14.10
C ASP A 548 5.34 4.23 -13.41
N ARG A 549 6.28 3.97 -12.51
CA ARG A 549 6.40 2.69 -11.79
C ARG A 549 5.11 2.34 -11.06
N ILE A 550 4.53 3.29 -10.33
CA ILE A 550 3.35 3.04 -9.48
C ILE A 550 2.02 3.12 -10.23
N LEU A 551 1.99 3.73 -11.42
CA LEU A 551 0.79 3.84 -12.25
C LEU A 551 0.54 2.56 -13.06
N ARG A 552 -0.73 2.14 -13.11
CA ARG A 552 -1.19 1.00 -13.91
C ARG A 552 -1.14 1.30 -15.41
N PRO A 553 -0.99 0.27 -16.27
CA PRO A 553 -1.26 0.43 -17.70
C PRO A 553 -2.67 1.03 -17.92
N GLN A 554 -2.80 2.00 -18.84
CA GLN A 554 -3.99 2.82 -19.06
C GLN A 554 -4.41 3.75 -17.92
N GLY A 555 -3.64 3.80 -16.83
CA GLY A 555 -3.86 4.75 -15.73
C GLY A 555 -3.65 6.20 -16.16
N HIS A 556 -4.29 7.10 -15.42
CA HIS A 556 -4.33 8.53 -15.69
C HIS A 556 -3.40 9.29 -14.74
N ILE A 557 -2.85 10.39 -15.25
CA ILE A 557 -2.12 11.38 -14.45
C ILE A 557 -2.74 12.75 -14.76
N ILE A 558 -3.01 13.53 -13.72
CA ILE A 558 -3.44 14.92 -13.85
C ILE A 558 -2.37 15.78 -13.21
N ILE A 559 -1.76 16.67 -13.99
CA ILE A 559 -0.69 17.56 -13.55
C ILE A 559 -1.20 19.00 -13.68
N ARG A 560 -1.25 19.73 -12.56
CA ARG A 560 -1.77 21.09 -12.49
C ARG A 560 -0.95 21.99 -11.57
N GLY A 561 -1.14 23.30 -11.68
CA GLY A 561 -0.51 24.29 -10.79
C GLY A 561 0.99 24.45 -11.00
N GLU A 562 1.55 23.91 -12.07
CA GLU A 562 2.99 23.97 -12.35
C GLU A 562 3.34 25.18 -13.22
N ASP A 563 4.59 25.64 -13.12
CA ASP A 563 5.14 26.65 -14.04
C ASP A 563 5.07 26.16 -15.50
N GLU A 564 4.86 27.08 -16.45
CA GLU A 564 4.79 26.77 -17.89
C GLU A 564 6.04 26.02 -18.39
N SER A 565 7.23 26.34 -17.88
CA SER A 565 8.47 25.64 -18.21
C SER A 565 8.46 24.17 -17.77
N ILE A 566 7.83 23.87 -16.63
CA ILE A 566 7.70 22.51 -16.10
C ILE A 566 6.70 21.72 -16.95
N ILE A 567 5.52 22.29 -17.22
CA ILE A 567 4.51 21.65 -18.08
C ILE A 567 5.08 21.34 -19.46
N THR A 568 5.79 22.29 -20.07
CA THR A 568 6.44 22.10 -21.37
C THR A 568 7.45 20.96 -21.33
N LYS A 569 8.33 20.94 -20.32
CA LYS A 569 9.32 19.87 -20.15
C LYS A 569 8.66 18.49 -19.97
N ILE A 570 7.60 18.40 -19.16
CA ILE A 570 6.86 17.14 -18.96
C ILE A 570 6.22 16.68 -20.25
N LYS A 571 5.59 17.59 -21.01
CA LYS A 571 4.95 17.28 -22.29
C LYS A 571 5.96 16.73 -23.32
N GLU A 572 7.18 17.27 -23.35
CA GLU A 572 8.27 16.77 -24.21
C GLU A 572 8.80 15.40 -23.77
N LEU A 573 8.85 15.14 -22.46
CA LEU A 573 9.36 13.88 -21.91
C LEU A 573 8.31 12.75 -21.91
N ALA A 574 7.03 13.06 -21.70
CA ALA A 574 5.96 12.08 -21.52
C ALA A 574 5.91 10.99 -22.63
N PRO A 575 6.07 11.31 -23.92
CA PRO A 575 6.16 10.28 -24.97
C PRO A 575 7.33 9.29 -24.78
N LYS A 576 8.47 9.73 -24.22
CA LYS A 576 9.63 8.88 -23.91
C LYS A 576 9.35 7.90 -22.77
N PHE A 577 8.40 8.22 -21.90
CA PHE A 577 7.85 7.34 -20.84
C PHE A 577 6.65 6.51 -21.33
N LEU A 578 6.33 6.54 -22.63
CA LEU A 578 5.16 5.87 -23.21
C LEU A 578 3.83 6.41 -22.65
N TRP A 579 3.76 7.71 -22.38
CA TRP A 579 2.53 8.40 -22.00
C TRP A 579 1.96 9.18 -23.17
N GLU A 580 0.63 9.16 -23.29
CA GLU A 580 -0.14 10.06 -24.14
C GLU A 580 -0.49 11.30 -23.34
N THR A 581 -0.54 12.47 -23.98
CA THR A 581 -0.80 13.74 -23.28
C THR A 581 -1.86 14.57 -23.97
N GLU A 582 -2.69 15.23 -23.18
CA GLU A 582 -3.68 16.19 -23.60
C GLU A 582 -3.60 17.41 -22.68
N MET A 583 -3.62 18.61 -23.26
CA MET A 583 -3.56 19.86 -22.51
C MET A 583 -4.93 20.53 -22.53
N HIS A 584 -5.42 20.91 -21.36
CA HIS A 584 -6.66 21.65 -21.19
C HIS A 584 -6.41 22.93 -20.40
N LEU A 585 -7.25 23.95 -20.63
CA LEU A 585 -7.26 25.15 -19.79
C LEU A 585 -8.39 25.03 -18.77
N LEU A 586 -8.06 25.12 -17.48
CA LEU A 586 -9.02 25.05 -16.37
C LEU A 586 -8.77 26.18 -15.38
N GLU A 587 -9.78 26.52 -14.57
CA GLU A 587 -9.65 27.52 -13.51
C GLU A 587 -8.86 26.99 -12.31
N ASP A 588 -7.95 27.81 -11.81
CA ASP A 588 -7.25 27.64 -10.53
C ASP A 588 -8.15 28.05 -9.34
N ASP A 589 -7.62 27.93 -8.12
CA ASP A 589 -8.29 28.30 -6.87
C ASP A 589 -8.61 29.81 -6.76
N ASN A 590 -7.99 30.63 -7.60
CA ASN A 590 -8.20 32.07 -7.72
C ASN A 590 -9.04 32.45 -8.96
N LYS A 591 -9.68 31.47 -9.62
CA LYS A 591 -10.47 31.64 -10.87
C LYS A 591 -9.66 32.17 -12.06
N LYS A 592 -8.35 31.95 -12.07
CA LYS A 592 -7.49 32.24 -13.21
C LYS A 592 -7.33 30.99 -14.06
N MET A 593 -7.29 31.15 -15.38
CA MET A 593 -7.06 30.02 -16.27
C MET A 593 -5.60 29.57 -16.19
N GLU A 594 -5.39 28.28 -15.94
CA GLU A 594 -4.09 27.60 -15.95
C GLU A 594 -4.08 26.43 -16.92
N GLN A 595 -2.88 26.03 -17.36
CA GLN A 595 -2.69 24.82 -18.15
C GLN A 595 -2.72 23.60 -17.22
N VAL A 596 -3.60 22.65 -17.53
CA VAL A 596 -3.67 21.36 -16.84
C VAL A 596 -3.35 20.27 -17.85
N LEU A 597 -2.33 19.47 -17.54
CA LEU A 597 -1.86 18.39 -18.38
C LEU A 597 -2.47 17.06 -17.92
N PHE A 598 -3.22 16.42 -18.80
CA PHE A 598 -3.74 15.08 -18.61
C PHE A 598 -2.83 14.11 -19.35
N CYS A 599 -2.30 13.12 -18.65
CA CYS A 599 -1.50 12.06 -19.24
C CYS A 599 -2.20 10.72 -19.08
N ARG A 600 -2.01 9.82 -20.05
CA ARG A 600 -2.46 8.43 -19.97
C ARG A 600 -1.33 7.50 -20.31
N LYS A 601 -1.02 6.55 -19.42
CA LYS A 601 0.04 5.56 -19.65
C LYS A 601 -0.42 4.53 -20.68
N LYS A 602 0.35 4.32 -21.74
CA LYS A 602 0.04 3.28 -22.74
C LYS A 602 0.11 1.89 -22.13
N PHE A 603 -0.70 0.97 -22.65
CA PHE A 603 -0.57 -0.45 -22.33
C PHE A 603 0.39 -1.10 -23.31
N TRP A 604 1.53 -1.54 -22.81
CA TRP A 604 2.60 -2.21 -23.54
C TRP A 604 3.08 -3.45 -22.77
N ALA A 605 3.72 -4.39 -23.45
CA ALA A 605 4.35 -5.58 -22.86
C ALA A 605 5.65 -5.92 -23.61
N ILE A 606 6.57 -6.61 -22.94
CA ILE A 606 7.70 -7.26 -23.62
C ILE A 606 7.16 -8.54 -24.26
N LEU A 607 7.28 -8.64 -25.59
CA LEU A 607 6.85 -9.81 -26.36
C LEU A 607 7.90 -10.92 -26.34
#